data_AF-A0A7X0F0J7-F1
#
_entry.id   AF-A0A7X0F0J7-F1
#
_cell.length_a   1.000
_cell.length_b   1.000
_cell.length_c   1.000
_cell.angle_alpha   90.00
_cell.angle_beta   90.00
_cell.angle_gamma   90.00
#
_symmetry.space_group_name_H-M   'P 1'
#
loop_
_entity.id
_entity.type
_entity.pdbx_description
1 polymer ?
#
loop_
_entity_poly.entity_id
_entity_poly.type
_entity_poly.pdbx_seq_one_letter_code
_entity_poly.pdbx_strand_id
1 'polypeptide(L)'
;MPFNEPTPAGLPSPEDDKALGDFEDQVVGIAGARAVLAAVITTQGMREFVLYTGEGAWIEQFHLDLKQVLPSHDVQVMAQADPRRQVYETLG
;
A
#
# COMPACT_ATOMS: atom_id res chain seq x y z
N MET A 1 4.80 5.21 -1.84
CA MET A 1 5.06 5.32 -3.29
C MET A 1 5.08 6.80 -3.66
N PRO A 2 6.14 7.30 -4.31
CA PRO A 2 6.23 8.70 -4.72
C PRO A 2 5.32 8.99 -5.92
N PHE A 3 4.88 10.25 -6.05
CA PHE A 3 4.23 10.76 -7.26
C PHE A 3 5.25 10.99 -8.37
N ASN A 4 4.88 10.68 -9.61
CA ASN A 4 5.77 10.91 -10.75
C ASN A 4 5.89 12.41 -11.06
N GLU A 5 4.77 13.12 -11.03
CA GLU A 5 4.68 14.55 -11.31
C GLU A 5 3.80 15.26 -10.28
N PRO A 6 4.31 15.46 -9.05
CA PRO A 6 3.58 16.19 -8.03
C PRO A 6 3.35 17.64 -8.46
N THR A 7 2.13 18.13 -8.19
CA THR A 7 1.81 19.57 -8.30
C THR A 7 2.71 20.41 -7.38
N PRO A 8 2.78 21.75 -7.56
CA PRO A 8 3.53 22.61 -6.64
C PRO A 8 3.10 22.52 -5.16
N ALA A 9 1.86 22.08 -4.90
CA ALA A 9 1.35 21.83 -3.56
C ALA A 9 1.77 20.44 -3.00
N GLY A 10 2.45 19.62 -3.80
CA GLY A 10 2.83 18.25 -3.47
C GLY A 10 1.69 17.23 -3.57
N LEU A 11 0.59 17.58 -4.25
CA LEU A 11 -0.52 16.67 -4.55
C LEU A 11 -0.28 15.93 -5.86
N PRO A 12 -0.89 14.75 -6.06
CA PRO A 12 -0.79 14.04 -7.35
C PRO A 12 -1.42 14.88 -8.48
N SER A 13 -0.94 14.69 -9.71
CA SER A 13 -1.64 15.19 -10.89
C SER A 13 -2.97 14.42 -11.07
N PRO A 14 -3.94 14.91 -11.86
CA PRO A 14 -5.17 14.16 -12.11
C PRO A 14 -4.94 12.78 -12.74
N GLU A 15 -3.93 12.64 -13.59
CA GLU A 15 -3.55 11.35 -14.19
C GLU A 15 -2.93 10.41 -13.15
N ASP A 16 -2.05 10.95 -12.30
CA ASP A 16 -1.41 10.21 -11.22
C ASP A 16 -2.46 9.75 -10.18
N ASP A 17 -3.38 10.63 -9.80
CA ASP A 17 -4.44 10.31 -8.84
C ASP A 17 -5.38 9.23 -9.37
N LYS A 18 -5.72 9.27 -10.66
CA LYS A 18 -6.49 8.21 -11.30
C LYS A 18 -5.74 6.87 -11.28
N ALA A 19 -4.47 6.86 -11.69
CA ALA A 19 -3.66 5.64 -11.71
C ALA A 19 -3.51 5.05 -10.30
N LEU A 20 -3.30 5.89 -9.30
CA LEU A 20 -3.21 5.49 -7.90
C LEU A 20 -4.53 5.00 -7.31
N GLY A 21 -5.66 5.55 -7.76
CA GLY A 21 -7.00 5.05 -7.41
C GLY A 21 -7.26 3.67 -7.99
N ASP A 22 -7.00 3.48 -9.29
CA ASP A 22 -7.13 2.17 -9.94
C ASP A 22 -6.17 1.14 -9.30
N PHE A 23 -4.98 1.58 -8.85
CA PHE A 23 -4.02 0.75 -8.13
C PHE A 23 -4.50 0.32 -6.73
N GLU A 24 -5.26 1.16 -6.02
CA GLU A 24 -5.81 0.82 -4.70
C GLU A 24 -6.71 -0.42 -4.77
N ASP A 25 -7.57 -0.49 -5.79
CA ASP A 25 -8.43 -1.65 -6.03
C ASP A 25 -7.59 -2.92 -6.30
N GLN A 26 -6.48 -2.80 -7.02
CA GLN A 26 -5.56 -3.91 -7.28
C GLN A 26 -4.82 -4.36 -6.02
N VAL A 27 -4.41 -3.43 -5.16
CA VAL A 27 -3.80 -3.73 -3.85
C VAL A 27 -4.75 -4.61 -3.02
N VAL A 28 -6.03 -4.24 -2.94
CA VAL A 28 -7.05 -5.02 -2.22
C VAL A 28 -7.30 -6.37 -2.89
N GLY A 29 -7.41 -6.39 -4.22
CA GLY A 29 -7.66 -7.61 -4.99
C GLY A 29 -6.54 -8.65 -4.85
N ILE A 30 -5.28 -8.22 -4.94
CA ILE A 30 -4.11 -9.10 -4.83
C ILE A 30 -3.90 -9.58 -3.39
N ALA A 31 -4.04 -8.67 -2.41
CA ALA A 31 -3.97 -9.05 -1.00
C ALA A 31 -5.07 -10.07 -0.64
N GLY A 32 -6.28 -9.88 -1.17
CA GLY A 32 -7.42 -10.75 -0.94
C GLY A 32 -7.71 -10.91 0.55
N ALA A 33 -7.98 -12.14 1.00
CA ALA A 33 -8.26 -12.43 2.40
C ALA A 33 -7.01 -12.42 3.32
N ARG A 34 -5.80 -12.23 2.77
CA ARG A 34 -4.55 -12.32 3.56
C ARG A 34 -4.26 -11.07 4.37
N ALA A 35 -4.86 -9.94 4.01
CA ALA A 35 -4.65 -8.68 4.70
C ALA A 35 -5.90 -7.80 4.66
N VAL A 36 -5.94 -6.83 5.57
CA VAL A 36 -6.93 -5.76 5.59
C VAL A 36 -6.23 -4.45 5.26
N LEU A 37 -6.73 -3.71 4.27
CA LEU A 37 -6.31 -2.33 4.02
C LEU A 37 -6.85 -1.46 5.15
N ALA A 38 -5.96 -0.93 5.97
CA ALA A 38 -6.29 -0.17 7.18
C ALA A 38 -6.29 1.34 6.94
N ALA A 39 -5.42 1.83 6.07
CA ALA A 39 -5.34 3.23 5.72
C ALA A 39 -4.71 3.44 4.34
N VAL A 40 -5.13 4.52 3.68
CA VAL A 40 -4.45 5.10 2.52
C VAL A 40 -4.10 6.54 2.90
N ILE A 41 -2.82 6.84 2.90
CA ILE A 41 -2.30 8.13 3.36
C ILE A 41 -1.70 8.85 2.16
N THR A 42 -2.20 10.04 1.88
CA THR A 42 -1.62 10.94 0.88
C THR A 42 -0.89 12.05 1.60
N THR A 43 0.42 12.15 1.40
CA THR A 43 1.27 13.20 1.95
C THR A 43 1.98 13.93 0.81
N GLN A 44 2.81 14.93 1.16
CA GLN A 44 3.46 15.79 0.18
C GLN A 44 4.43 14.98 -0.70
N GLY A 45 3.99 14.64 -1.92
CA GLY A 45 4.78 13.92 -2.92
C GLY A 45 4.64 12.39 -2.90
N MET A 46 3.77 11.81 -2.06
CA MET A 46 3.67 10.36 -1.96
C MET A 46 2.32 9.84 -1.45
N ARG A 47 1.98 8.62 -1.86
CA ARG A 47 0.85 7.84 -1.34
C ARG A 47 1.33 6.53 -0.71
N GLU A 48 0.80 6.22 0.46
CA GLU A 48 1.11 5.03 1.24
C GLU A 48 -0.14 4.19 1.48
N PHE A 49 -0.01 2.88 1.28
CA PHE A 49 -1.07 1.90 1.54
C PHE A 49 -0.65 1.08 2.76
N VAL A 50 -1.44 1.13 3.83
CA VAL A 50 -1.14 0.46 5.10
C VAL A 50 -2.02 -0.77 5.21
N LEU A 51 -1.40 -1.95 5.23
CA LEU A 51 -2.11 -3.23 5.35
C LEU A 51 -1.74 -3.93 6.66
N TYR A 52 -2.72 -4.58 7.28
CA TYR A 52 -2.51 -5.52 8.39
C TYR A 52 -2.70 -6.96 7.91
N THR A 53 -1.72 -7.81 8.16
CA THR A 53 -1.77 -9.25 7.83
C THR A 53 -1.32 -10.11 8.99
N GLY A 54 -1.87 -11.32 9.13
CA GLY A 54 -1.46 -12.28 10.15
C GLY A 54 -0.13 -12.98 9.85
N GLU A 55 0.30 -12.99 8.58
CA GLU A 55 1.44 -13.78 8.11
C GLU A 55 2.27 -13.01 7.08
N GLY A 56 3.59 -13.25 7.07
CA GLY A 56 4.55 -12.52 6.23
C GLY A 56 4.99 -13.23 4.95
N ALA A 57 4.69 -14.52 4.80
CA ALA A 57 5.29 -15.37 3.75
C ALA A 57 4.94 -14.94 2.31
N TRP A 58 3.85 -14.19 2.12
CA TRP A 58 3.35 -13.77 0.81
C TRP A 58 3.83 -12.37 0.40
N ILE A 59 4.50 -11.64 1.29
CA ILE A 59 4.83 -10.21 1.11
C ILE A 59 5.82 -9.98 -0.02
N GLU A 60 6.79 -10.90 -0.22
CA GLU A 60 7.75 -10.80 -1.33
C GLU A 60 7.04 -10.91 -2.69
N GLN A 61 6.19 -11.93 -2.86
CA GLN A 61 5.43 -12.10 -4.10
C GLN A 61 4.45 -10.94 -4.31
N PHE A 62 3.80 -10.46 -3.25
CA PHE A 62 2.94 -9.29 -3.29
C PHE A 62 3.66 -8.05 -3.83
N HIS A 63 4.89 -7.81 -3.38
CA HIS A 63 5.69 -6.70 -3.90
C HIS A 63 5.96 -6.84 -5.41
N LEU A 64 6.30 -8.04 -5.87
CA LEU A 64 6.54 -8.32 -7.29
C LEU A 64 5.27 -8.11 -8.12
N ASP A 65 4.13 -8.60 -7.65
CA ASP A 65 2.85 -8.46 -8.34
C ASP A 65 2.44 -6.99 -8.46
N LEU A 66 2.57 -6.21 -7.39
CA LEU A 66 2.25 -4.78 -7.40
C LEU A 66 3.14 -3.98 -8.37
N LYS A 67 4.43 -4.34 -8.48
CA LYS A 67 5.34 -3.73 -9.47
C LYS A 67 4.90 -4.00 -10.91
N GLN A 68 4.27 -5.14 -11.19
CA GLN A 68 3.76 -5.46 -12.52
C GLN A 68 2.47 -4.69 -12.83
N VAL A 69 1.64 -4.43 -11.82
CA VAL A 69 0.38 -3.69 -11.97
C VAL A 69 0.63 -2.21 -12.26
N LEU A 70 1.60 -1.60 -11.59
CA LEU A 70 1.90 -0.17 -11.75
C LEU A 70 3.37 0.07 -12.10
N PRO A 71 3.80 -0.31 -13.32
CA PRO A 71 5.20 -0.20 -13.74
C PRO A 71 5.66 1.25 -13.92
N SER A 72 4.71 2.20 -13.99
CA SER A 72 4.99 3.63 -14.10
C SER A 72 5.45 4.27 -12.78
N HIS A 73 5.39 3.56 -11.66
CA HIS A 73 5.75 4.10 -10.35
C HIS A 73 6.78 3.24 -9.63
N ASP A 74 7.55 3.86 -8.74
CA ASP A 74 8.45 3.13 -7.85
C ASP A 74 7.68 2.53 -6.66
N VAL A 75 7.15 1.33 -6.86
CA VAL A 75 6.45 0.57 -5.83
C VAL A 75 7.45 -0.03 -4.83
N GLN A 76 7.31 0.36 -3.57
CA GLN A 76 8.09 -0.16 -2.45
C GLN A 76 7.15 -0.77 -1.40
N VAL A 77 7.55 -1.92 -0.84
CA VAL A 77 6.82 -2.60 0.24
C VAL A 77 7.78 -2.82 1.40
N MET A 78 7.32 -2.47 2.60
CA MET A 78 8.03 -2.74 3.86
C MET A 78 7.06 -3.48 4.79
N ALA A 79 7.55 -4.52 5.45
CA ALA A 79 6.81 -5.25 6.45
C ALA A 79 7.49 -5.13 7.80
N GLN A 80 6.71 -4.82 8.82
CA GLN A 80 7.19 -4.70 10.19
C GLN A 80 6.24 -5.47 11.11
N ALA A 81 6.81 -6.31 11.98
CA ALA A 81 6.04 -6.93 13.04
C ALA A 81 5.54 -5.84 14.01
N ASP A 82 4.25 -5.83 14.32
CA ASP A 82 3.70 -4.91 15.33
C ASP A 82 3.88 -5.53 16.73
N PRO A 83 4.80 -4.99 17.56
CA PRO A 83 5.05 -5.52 18.90
C PRO A 83 3.84 -5.36 19.84
N ARG A 84 2.86 -4.50 19.51
CA ARG A 84 1.67 -4.26 20.33
C ARG A 84 0.53 -5.23 20.03
N ARG A 85 0.65 -6.13 19.05
CA ARG A 85 -0.38 -7.14 18.72
C ARG A 85 -0.71 -8.08 19.89
N GLN A 86 0.25 -8.38 20.76
CA GLN A 86 0.03 -9.27 21.92
C GLN A 86 -1.07 -8.78 22.87
N VAL A 87 -1.42 -7.49 22.86
CA VAL A 87 -2.45 -6.91 23.73
C VAL A 87 -3.87 -7.24 23.24
N TYR A 88 -4.05 -7.54 21.96
CA TYR A 88 -5.37 -7.84 21.38
C TYR A 88 -5.71 -9.34 21.36
N GLU A 89 -4.72 -10.22 21.52
CA GLU A 89 -4.95 -11.66 21.69
C GLU A 89 -5.53 -12.03 23.06
N THR A 90 -5.41 -11.13 24.05
CA THR A 90 -5.87 -11.35 25.44
C THR A 90 -7.28 -10.86 25.73
N LEU A 91 -7.98 -10.31 24.73
CA LEU A 91 -9.37 -9.84 24.84
C LEU A 91 -10.37 -10.70 24.03
N GLY A 92 -9.93 -11.86 23.55
CA GLY A 92 -10.77 -12.86 22.87
C GLY A 92 -11.18 -14.00 23.80
#